data_AF-A0A2T6LNB0-F1
#
_entry.id   AF-A0A2T6LNB0-F1
#
_cell.length_a   1.000
_cell.length_b   1.000
_cell.length_c   1.000
_cell.angle_alpha   90.00
_cell.angle_beta   90.00
_cell.angle_gamma   90.00
#
_symmetry.space_group_name_H-M   'P 1'
#
loop_
_entity.id
_entity.type
_entity.pdbx_description
1 polymer ?
#
loop_
_entity_poly.entity_id
_entity_poly.type
_entity_poly.pdbx_seq_one_letter_code
_entity_poly.pdbx_strand_id
1 'polypeptide(L)' 'MNRSHGQPPTIAQATAALATLLVSARDIDSLTVDALARSYRVAPRRITEMLEAERRRRACA' A
#
# COMPACT_ATOMS: atom_id res chain seq x y z
N MET A 1 -20.75 -24.66 1.99
CA MET A 1 -19.59 -23.83 2.36
C MET A 1 -19.08 -23.14 1.11
N ASN A 2 -19.51 -21.88 0.89
CA ASN A 2 -19.13 -21.10 -0.29
C ASN A 2 -17.64 -20.77 -0.24
N ARG A 3 -16.83 -21.44 -1.06
CA ARG A 3 -15.49 -20.93 -1.41
C ARG A 3 -15.73 -19.74 -2.33
N SER A 4 -15.71 -18.54 -1.77
CA SER A 4 -15.58 -17.32 -2.56
C SER A 4 -14.35 -17.52 -3.44
N HIS A 5 -14.54 -17.78 -4.73
CA HIS A 5 -13.50 -17.67 -5.73
C HIS A 5 -13.19 -16.18 -5.81
N GLY A 6 -12.38 -15.70 -4.86
CA GLY A 6 -12.01 -14.31 -4.72
C GLY A 6 -11.32 -13.90 -6.01
N GLN A 7 -12.04 -13.14 -6.82
CA GLN A 7 -11.50 -12.50 -7.99
C GLN A 7 -10.21 -11.78 -7.57
N PRO A 8 -9.10 -11.92 -8.33
CA PRO A 8 -7.85 -11.28 -7.95
C PRO A 8 -8.13 -9.78 -7.73
N PRO A 9 -7.61 -9.19 -6.64
CA PRO A 9 -7.92 -7.82 -6.30
C PRO A 9 -7.54 -6.93 -7.48
N THR A 10 -8.45 -6.05 -7.88
CA THR A 10 -8.14 -5.08 -8.92
C THR A 10 -7.00 -4.18 -8.45
N ILE A 11 -6.27 -3.57 -9.38
CA ILE A 11 -5.19 -2.62 -9.04
C ILE A 11 -5.71 -1.50 -8.11
N ALA A 12 -6.97 -1.06 -8.31
CA ALA A 12 -7.62 -0.09 -7.44
C ALA A 12 -7.80 -0.61 -6.01
N GLN A 13 -8.25 -1.86 -5.84
CA GLN A 13 -8.39 -2.49 -4.53
C GLN A 13 -7.04 -2.70 -3.85
N ALA A 14 -6.02 -3.14 -4.59
CA ALA A 14 -4.68 -3.29 -4.05
C ALA A 14 -4.07 -1.95 -3.62
N THR A 15 -4.31 -0.89 -4.40
CA THR A 15 -3.88 0.48 -4.06
C THR A 15 -4.61 1.00 -2.82
N ALA A 16 -5.91 0.75 -2.70
CA ALA A 16 -6.68 1.13 -1.51
C ALA A 16 -6.19 0.38 -0.26
N ALA A 17 -5.95 -0.93 -0.37
CA ALA A 17 -5.40 -1.73 0.72
C ALA A 17 -4.00 -1.25 1.14
N LEU A 18 -3.16 -0.88 0.18
CA LEU A 18 -1.86 -0.26 0.44
C LEU A 18 -2.01 1.07 1.19
N ALA A 19 -2.92 1.93 0.75
CA ALA A 19 -3.17 3.22 1.42
C ALA A 19 -3.61 3.02 2.88
N THR A 20 -4.52 2.08 3.13
CA THR A 20 -4.95 1.73 4.49
C THR A 20 -3.79 1.23 5.35
N LEU A 21 -2.90 0.39 4.79
CA LEU A 21 -1.70 -0.05 5.49
C LEU A 21 -0.78 1.12 5.84
N LEU A 22 -0.50 2.03 4.90
CA LEU A 22 0.38 3.18 5.16
C LEU A 22 -0.18 4.10 6.25
N VAL A 23 -1.49 4.34 6.28
CA VAL A 23 -2.13 5.17 7.31
C VAL A 23 -2.12 4.48 8.69
N SER A 24 -2.28 3.15 8.71
CA SER A 24 -2.39 2.38 9.96
C SER A 24 -1.04 1.90 10.51
N ALA A 25 0.00 1.88 9.67
CA ALA A 25 1.32 1.41 10.03
C ALA A 25 1.94 2.32 11.10
N ARG A 26 2.39 1.74 12.21
CA ARG A 26 3.11 2.51 13.23
C ARG A 26 4.41 3.09 12.71
N ASP A 27 5.10 2.32 11.86
CA ASP A 27 6.36 2.70 11.22
C ASP A 27 6.26 2.45 9.71
N ILE A 28 6.46 3.49 8.91
CA ILE A 28 6.48 3.40 7.44
C ILE A 28 7.90 3.43 6.88
N ASP A 29 8.90 3.69 7.72
CA ASP A 29 10.30 3.75 7.35
C ASP A 29 10.89 2.37 7.08
N SER A 30 10.41 1.35 7.77
CA SER A 30 10.73 -0.06 7.52
C SER A 30 10.10 -0.62 6.23
N LEU A 31 9.15 0.09 5.61
CA LEU A 31 8.49 -0.38 4.39
C LEU A 31 9.28 0.01 3.14
N THR A 32 9.61 -0.98 2.31
CA THR A 32 10.35 -0.76 1.06
C THR A 32 9.43 -0.82 -0.15
N VAL A 33 9.73 0.00 -1.16
CA VAL A 33 8.97 0.05 -2.43
C VAL A 33 8.93 -1.32 -3.11
N ASP A 34 10.05 -2.06 -3.12
CA ASP A 34 10.15 -3.39 -3.73
C ASP A 34 9.27 -4.43 -3.03
N ALA A 35 9.28 -4.48 -1.69
CA ALA A 35 8.44 -5.42 -0.94
C ALA A 35 6.95 -5.15 -1.14
N LEU A 36 6.57 -3.87 -1.16
CA LEU A 36 5.20 -3.43 -1.43
C LEU A 36 4.78 -3.71 -2.88
N ALA A 37 5.67 -3.52 -3.84
CA ALA A 37 5.40 -3.78 -5.26
C ALA A 37 5.15 -5.28 -5.51
N ARG A 38 5.89 -6.18 -4.86
CA ARG A 38 5.64 -7.62 -4.96
C ARG A 38 4.32 -8.03 -4.30
N SER A 39 4.03 -7.47 -3.13
CA SER A 39 2.87 -7.85 -2.33
C SER A 39 1.55 -7.34 -2.91
N TYR A 40 1.51 -6.07 -3.31
CA TYR A 40 0.31 -5.39 -3.78
C TYR A 40 0.21 -5.31 -5.31
N ARG A 41 1.26 -5.70 -6.05
CA ARG A 41 1.32 -5.60 -7.53
C ARG A 41 1.04 -4.17 -8.04
N VAL A 42 1.36 -3.17 -7.22
CA VAL A 42 1.25 -1.75 -7.57
C VAL A 42 2.58 -1.27 -8.14
N ALA A 43 2.52 -0.32 -9.09
CA ALA A 43 3.72 0.23 -9.71
C ALA A 43 4.65 0.90 -8.67
N PRO A 44 5.97 0.68 -8.73
CA PRO A 44 6.94 1.25 -7.79
C PRO A 44 6.86 2.78 -7.66
N ARG A 45 6.64 3.48 -8.79
CA ARG A 45 6.46 4.94 -8.81
C ARG A 45 5.28 5.38 -7.94
N ARG A 46 4.15 4.68 -8.05
CA ARG A 46 2.95 4.99 -7.28
C ARG A 46 3.14 4.74 -5.79
N ILE A 47 3.83 3.65 -5.43
CA ILE A 47 4.17 3.34 -4.03
C ILE A 47 5.08 4.42 -3.44
N THR A 48 6.06 4.88 -4.22
CA THR A 48 6.98 5.95 -3.82
C THR A 48 6.20 7.24 -3.53
N GLU A 49 5.32 7.67 -4.44
CA GLU A 49 4.45 8.83 -4.23
C GLU A 49 3.61 8.71 -2.96
N MET A 50 3.05 7.51 -2.69
CA MET A 50 2.23 7.27 -1.50
C MET A 50 3.05 7.30 -0.20
N LEU A 51 4.24 6.70 -0.19
CA LEU A 51 5.16 6.74 0.95
C LEU A 51 5.61 8.18 1.25
N GLU A 52 5.99 8.94 0.23
CA GLU A 52 6.40 10.34 0.38
C GLU A 52 5.26 11.23 0.88
N ALA A 53 4.04 11.02 0.39
CA ALA A 53 2.85 11.73 0.87
C ALA A 53 2.59 11.45 2.35
N GLU A 54 2.65 10.17 2.76
CA GLU A 54 2.40 9.78 4.15
C GLU A 54 3.54 10.26 5.09
N ARG A 55 4.81 10.21 4.64
CA ARG A 55 5.94 10.77 5.37
C ARG A 55 5.77 12.27 5.63
N ARG A 56 5.42 13.05 4.60
CA ARG A 56 5.16 14.48 4.75
C ARG A 56 3.99 14.74 5.69
N ARG A 57 2.90 13.96 5.55
CA ARG A 57 1.73 14.07 6.42
C ARG A 57 2.10 13.86 7.89
N ARG A 58 2.92 12.87 8.21
CA ARG A 58 3.41 12.59 9.58
C ARG A 58 4.40 13.64 10.09
N ALA A 59 5.24 14.18 9.22
CA ALA A 59 6.17 15.25 9.61
C ALA A 59 5.45 16.58 9.94
N CYS A 60 4.24 16.77 9.41
CA CYS A 60 3.41 17.95 9.66
C CYS A 60 2.33 17.76 10.74
N ALA A 61 2.14 16.53 11.26
CA ALA A 61 1.16 16.20 12.29
C ALA A 61 1.80 16.21 13.69
#